data_AF-A0A8H6IMX0-F1
#
_entry.id   AF-A0A8H6IMX0-F1
#
_cell.length_a   1.000
_cell.length_b   1.000
_cell.length_c   1.000
_cell.angle_alpha   90.00
_cell.angle_beta   90.00
_cell.angle_gamma   90.00
#
_symmetry.space_group_name_H-M   'P 1'
#
loop_
_entity.id
_entity.type
_entity.pdbx_description
1 polymer ?
#
loop_
_entity_poly.entity_id
_entity_poly.type
_entity_poly.pdbx_seq_one_letter_code
_entity_poly.pdbx_strand_id
1 'polypeptide(L)'
;AFRSPWRLHSARDFNRIKRHVEAKEQLWYKARKHLESTKLAQTSWVPSPKAVPVRGSNATFTEPKQNYASAYRDAHSAYQLTLRWLIGGNTSYADHAAAILDGWSATLTDIDGTEDKCLAAGIYGYQFPNAAEILRAYPGWP
;
A
#
# COMPACT_ATOMS: atom_id res chain seq x y z
N ALA A 1 -7.47 16.01 16.04
CA ALA A 1 -8.12 15.01 15.17
C ALA A 1 -7.33 14.88 13.88
N PHE A 2 -6.88 13.67 13.51
CA PHE A 2 -6.18 13.45 12.24
C PHE A 2 -7.15 13.77 11.08
N ARG A 3 -6.86 14.82 10.30
CA ARG A 3 -7.58 15.22 9.09
C ARG A 3 -6.56 15.27 7.97
N SER A 4 -6.66 14.33 7.03
CA SER A 4 -5.85 14.34 5.82
C SER A 4 -6.72 14.80 4.65
N PRO A 5 -6.21 15.63 3.71
CA PRO A 5 -7.00 16.25 2.65
C PRO A 5 -7.62 15.25 1.65
N TRP A 6 -7.13 14.00 1.60
CA TRP A 6 -7.42 13.05 0.52
C TRP A 6 -8.25 11.82 0.94
N ARG A 7 -8.77 11.81 2.19
CA ARG A 7 -9.29 10.62 2.89
C ARG A 7 -10.36 9.81 2.14
N LEU A 8 -9.97 8.65 1.60
CA LEU A 8 -10.87 7.52 1.35
C LEU A 8 -11.36 6.84 2.64
N HIS A 9 -10.63 7.02 3.75
CA HIS A 9 -10.92 6.35 5.02
C HIS A 9 -11.06 7.33 6.20
N SER A 10 -12.02 7.07 7.10
CA SER A 10 -12.14 7.81 8.35
C SER A 10 -11.83 6.94 9.56
N ALA A 11 -11.32 7.56 10.64
CA ALA A 11 -11.12 6.88 11.92
C ALA A 11 -12.42 6.26 12.47
N ARG A 12 -13.57 6.90 12.20
CA ARG A 12 -14.89 6.38 12.56
C ARG A 12 -15.20 5.07 11.84
N ASP A 13 -14.87 4.96 10.55
CA ASP A 13 -15.11 3.74 9.78
C ASP A 13 -14.21 2.60 10.26
N PHE A 14 -12.94 2.86 10.58
CA PHE A 14 -12.05 1.85 11.15
C PHE A 14 -12.53 1.36 12.52
N ASN A 15 -12.98 2.27 13.40
CA ASN A 15 -13.56 1.88 14.69
C ASN A 15 -14.82 1.04 14.52
N ARG A 16 -15.67 1.36 13.52
CA ARG A 16 -16.84 0.54 13.19
C ARG A 16 -16.41 -0.87 12.73
N ILE A 17 -15.48 -0.96 11.78
CA ILE A 17 -14.98 -2.24 11.26
C ILE A 17 -14.38 -3.08 12.40
N LYS A 18 -13.56 -2.49 13.27
CA LYS A 18 -12.93 -3.18 14.39
C LYS A 18 -13.97 -3.83 15.31
N ARG A 19 -15.02 -3.09 15.71
CA ARG A 19 -16.11 -3.65 16.53
C ARG A 19 -16.79 -4.86 15.89
N HIS A 20 -17.14 -4.78 14.60
CA HIS A 20 -17.76 -5.92 13.90
C HIS A 20 -16.81 -7.12 13.78
N VAL A 21 -15.51 -6.90 13.58
CA VAL A 21 -14.50 -7.96 13.54
C VAL A 21 -14.34 -8.62 14.91
N GLU A 22 -14.27 -7.84 15.99
CA GLU A 22 -14.16 -8.33 17.37
C GLU A 22 -15.40 -9.13 17.79
N ALA A 23 -16.59 -8.66 17.39
CA ALA A 23 -17.85 -9.36 17.58
C ALA A 23 -18.03 -10.60 16.66
N LYS A 24 -17.06 -10.88 15.77
CA LYS A 24 -17.10 -11.96 14.77
C LYS A 24 -18.35 -11.93 13.89
N GLU A 25 -18.87 -10.73 13.61
CA GLU A 25 -19.99 -10.56 12.70
C GLU A 25 -19.60 -10.99 11.29
N GLN A 26 -20.48 -11.77 10.67
CA GLN A 26 -20.25 -12.31 9.33
C GLN A 26 -20.16 -11.15 8.31
N LEU A 27 -19.49 -11.38 7.18
CA LEU A 27 -18.94 -10.37 6.26
C LEU A 27 -17.65 -9.72 6.75
N TRP A 28 -17.65 -8.97 7.86
CA TRP A 28 -16.42 -8.32 8.37
C TRP A 28 -15.40 -9.34 8.82
N TYR A 29 -15.83 -10.35 9.59
CA TYR A 29 -14.94 -11.40 10.04
C TYR A 29 -14.39 -12.24 8.88
N LYS A 30 -15.22 -12.54 7.86
CA LYS A 30 -14.79 -13.25 6.64
C LYS A 30 -13.77 -12.42 5.84
N ALA A 31 -14.03 -11.12 5.65
CA ALA A 31 -13.11 -10.21 4.98
C ALA A 31 -11.78 -10.10 5.74
N ARG A 32 -11.83 -10.03 7.09
CA ARG A 32 -10.64 -10.08 7.94
C ARG A 32 -9.85 -11.36 7.72
N LYS A 33 -10.49 -12.53 7.68
CA LYS A 33 -9.82 -13.81 7.40
C LYS A 33 -9.19 -13.87 6.01
N HIS A 34 -9.87 -13.30 5.02
CA HIS A 34 -9.31 -13.22 3.66
C HIS A 34 -8.09 -12.30 3.59
N LEU A 35 -8.15 -11.13 4.24
CA LEU A 35 -6.97 -10.27 4.42
C LEU A 35 -5.85 -11.04 5.14
N GLU A 36 -6.20 -11.83 6.16
CA GLU A 36 -5.20 -12.60 6.91
C GLU A 36 -4.48 -13.67 6.10
N SER A 37 -5.14 -14.26 5.09
CA SER A 37 -4.58 -15.29 4.20
C SER A 37 -3.83 -14.71 2.99
N THR A 38 -3.92 -13.41 2.74
CA THR A 38 -3.38 -12.81 1.51
C THR A 38 -1.86 -12.67 1.61
N LYS A 39 -1.13 -13.07 0.55
CA LYS A 39 0.35 -13.01 0.49
C LYS A 39 0.91 -11.60 0.72
N LEU A 40 0.26 -10.59 0.15
CA LEU A 40 0.69 -9.19 0.26
C LEU A 40 0.42 -8.58 1.65
N ALA A 41 -0.41 -9.23 2.47
CA ALA A 41 -0.75 -8.78 3.83
C ALA A 41 0.13 -9.44 4.91
N GLN A 42 1.29 -9.97 4.54
CA GLN A 42 2.24 -10.63 5.45
C GLN A 42 3.53 -9.82 5.56
N THR A 43 4.14 -9.81 6.73
CA THR A 43 5.47 -9.21 6.97
C THR A 43 6.61 -10.01 6.32
N SER A 44 6.32 -11.18 5.75
CA SER A 44 7.27 -11.92 4.91
C SER A 44 7.31 -11.42 3.45
N TRP A 45 6.44 -10.47 3.06
CA TRP A 45 6.54 -9.82 1.76
C TRP A 45 7.82 -8.99 1.68
N VAL A 46 8.67 -9.29 0.70
CA VAL A 46 9.91 -8.55 0.45
C VAL A 46 9.61 -7.47 -0.59
N PRO A 47 9.63 -6.17 -0.23
CA PRO A 47 9.41 -5.11 -1.19
C PRO A 47 10.55 -5.02 -2.20
N SER A 48 10.25 -4.46 -3.37
CA SER A 48 11.25 -4.27 -4.43
C SER A 48 11.10 -2.86 -5.01
N PRO A 49 11.50 -1.82 -4.26
CA PRO A 49 11.50 -0.46 -4.77
C PRO A 49 12.37 -0.36 -6.03
N LYS A 50 11.94 0.49 -6.97
CA LYS A 50 12.65 0.75 -8.23
C LYS A 50 12.97 2.23 -8.31
N ALA A 51 14.21 2.54 -8.68
CA ALA A 51 14.61 3.92 -8.94
C ALA A 51 13.83 4.50 -10.13
N VAL A 52 13.64 3.67 -11.16
CA VAL A 52 12.83 4.00 -12.33
C VAL A 52 11.84 2.85 -12.60
N PRO A 53 10.57 3.00 -12.17
CA PRO A 53 9.48 2.16 -12.64
C PRO A 53 9.24 2.40 -14.12
N VAL A 54 9.15 1.30 -14.88
CA VAL A 54 8.96 1.33 -16.33
C VAL A 54 7.62 0.72 -16.67
N ARG A 55 6.79 1.42 -17.44
CA ARG A 55 5.51 0.91 -17.95
C ARG A 55 5.34 1.20 -19.44
N GLY A 56 4.95 0.16 -20.16
CA GLY A 56 4.74 0.23 -21.59
C GLY A 56 5.99 -0.23 -22.35
N SER A 57 5.74 -0.78 -23.54
CA SER A 57 6.77 -1.16 -24.50
C SER A 57 6.14 -1.12 -25.88
N ASN A 58 6.90 -0.71 -26.89
CA ASN A 58 6.46 -0.68 -28.28
C ASN A 58 7.66 -0.91 -29.23
N ALA A 59 7.44 -0.72 -30.54
CA ALA A 59 8.48 -0.97 -31.55
C ALA A 59 9.74 -0.10 -31.40
N THR A 60 9.65 1.06 -30.76
CA THR A 60 10.76 1.99 -30.56
C THR A 60 11.26 2.06 -29.10
N PHE A 61 10.53 1.44 -28.17
CA PHE A 61 10.86 1.35 -26.74
C PHE A 61 10.73 -0.09 -26.26
N THR A 62 11.83 -0.83 -26.30
CA THR A 62 11.92 -2.23 -25.85
C THR A 62 12.78 -2.40 -24.60
N GLU A 63 13.66 -1.44 -24.31
CA GLU A 63 14.49 -1.40 -23.11
C GLU A 63 14.48 0.01 -22.50
N PRO A 64 14.52 0.14 -21.16
CA PRO A 64 14.47 -0.95 -20.18
C PRO A 64 13.12 -1.70 -20.19
N LYS A 65 13.13 -3.00 -19.89
CA LYS A 65 11.88 -3.80 -19.76
C LYS A 65 10.96 -3.25 -18.67
N GLN A 66 9.66 -3.36 -18.92
CA GLN A 66 8.62 -2.97 -17.98
C GLN A 66 8.75 -3.71 -16.62
N ASN A 67 8.67 -2.96 -15.53
CA ASN A 67 8.85 -3.47 -14.17
C ASN A 67 7.83 -2.88 -13.16
N TYR A 68 6.86 -2.09 -13.64
CA TYR A 68 5.85 -1.38 -12.85
C TYR A 68 5.05 -2.26 -11.87
N ALA A 69 5.04 -3.58 -12.09
CA ALA A 69 4.36 -4.50 -11.18
C ALA A 69 4.92 -4.51 -9.76
N SER A 70 6.17 -4.05 -9.59
CA SER A 70 6.75 -3.80 -8.28
C SER A 70 5.96 -2.73 -7.50
N ALA A 71 5.65 -1.61 -8.16
CA ALA A 71 5.03 -0.45 -7.53
C ALA A 71 3.65 -0.78 -6.97
N TYR A 72 2.75 -1.34 -7.77
CA TYR A 72 1.39 -1.62 -7.29
C TYR A 72 1.32 -2.76 -6.27
N ARG A 73 2.23 -3.75 -6.33
CA ARG A 73 2.25 -4.83 -5.34
C ARG A 73 2.73 -4.32 -3.99
N ASP A 74 3.76 -3.48 -3.98
CA ASP A 74 4.29 -2.89 -2.75
C ASP A 74 3.31 -1.87 -2.16
N ALA A 75 2.70 -1.00 -2.97
CA ALA A 75 1.66 -0.08 -2.50
C ALA A 75 0.47 -0.84 -1.89
N HIS A 76 0.04 -1.92 -2.54
CA HIS A 76 -1.04 -2.77 -2.05
C HIS A 76 -0.65 -3.51 -0.75
N SER A 77 0.59 -3.98 -0.65
CA SER A 77 1.11 -4.61 0.57
C SER A 77 1.13 -3.61 1.72
N ALA A 78 1.70 -2.41 1.53
CA ALA A 78 1.71 -1.36 2.55
C ALA A 78 0.28 -1.03 3.01
N TYR A 79 -0.66 -0.83 2.09
CA TYR A 79 -2.06 -0.59 2.42
C TYR A 79 -2.66 -1.75 3.24
N GLN A 80 -2.54 -2.99 2.78
CA GLN A 80 -3.06 -4.15 3.50
C GLN A 80 -2.44 -4.32 4.89
N LEU A 81 -1.15 -4.06 5.04
CA LEU A 81 -0.44 -4.12 6.31
C LEU A 81 -0.91 -3.03 7.29
N THR A 82 -1.15 -1.80 6.82
CA THR A 82 -1.76 -0.77 7.67
C THR A 82 -3.16 -1.18 8.15
N LEU A 83 -3.97 -1.86 7.31
CA LEU A 83 -5.25 -2.42 7.73
C LEU A 83 -5.07 -3.55 8.76
N ARG A 84 -4.08 -4.42 8.58
CA ARG A 84 -3.76 -5.49 9.54
C ARG A 84 -3.43 -4.91 10.91
N TRP A 85 -2.64 -3.84 10.95
CA TRP A 85 -2.29 -3.11 12.16
C TRP A 85 -3.50 -2.41 12.78
N LEU A 86 -4.24 -1.57 12.05
CA LEU A 86 -5.36 -0.82 12.62
C LEU A 86 -6.45 -1.70 13.21
N ILE A 87 -6.78 -2.80 12.53
CA ILE A 87 -7.86 -3.70 12.97
C ILE A 87 -7.37 -4.63 14.08
N GLY A 88 -6.14 -5.17 13.95
CA GLY A 88 -5.63 -6.23 14.84
C GLY A 88 -4.71 -5.75 15.97
N GLY A 89 -4.21 -4.51 15.93
CA GLY A 89 -3.35 -3.91 16.93
C GLY A 89 -1.87 -4.30 16.91
N ASN A 90 -1.46 -5.31 16.14
CA ASN A 90 -0.05 -5.71 16.05
C ASN A 90 0.76 -4.69 15.23
N THR A 91 1.69 -4.00 15.88
CA THR A 91 2.52 -2.95 15.30
C THR A 91 3.52 -3.45 14.27
N SER A 92 3.89 -4.74 14.28
CA SER A 92 4.83 -5.30 13.29
C SER A 92 4.34 -5.12 11.85
N TYR A 93 3.02 -5.03 11.64
CA TYR A 93 2.47 -4.73 10.32
C TYR A 93 2.63 -3.25 9.94
N ALA A 94 2.51 -2.32 10.91
CA ALA A 94 2.78 -0.91 10.66
C ALA A 94 4.26 -0.66 10.38
N ASP A 95 5.15 -1.29 11.15
CA ASP A 95 6.61 -1.24 10.94
C ASP A 95 6.97 -1.69 9.52
N HIS A 96 6.38 -2.80 9.07
CA HIS A 96 6.64 -3.32 7.73
C HIS A 96 6.05 -2.42 6.64
N ALA A 97 4.86 -1.85 6.86
CA ALA A 97 4.28 -0.87 5.94
C ALA A 97 5.16 0.39 5.82
N ALA A 98 5.69 0.90 6.94
CA ALA A 98 6.65 2.01 6.97
C ALA A 98 7.88 1.69 6.13
N ALA A 99 8.51 0.53 6.34
CA ALA A 99 9.68 0.11 5.58
C ALA A 99 9.43 0.06 4.07
N ILE A 100 8.23 -0.37 3.63
CA ILE A 100 7.86 -0.35 2.21
C ILE A 100 7.78 1.09 1.70
N LEU A 101 7.04 1.96 2.39
CA LEU A 101 6.81 3.35 1.96
C LEU A 101 8.12 4.15 1.94
N ASP A 102 8.93 4.03 2.99
CA ASP A 102 10.23 4.69 3.11
C ASP A 102 11.22 4.17 2.06
N GLY A 103 11.21 2.85 1.80
CA GLY A 103 12.02 2.25 0.75
C GLY A 103 11.71 2.82 -0.63
N TRP A 104 10.43 3.02 -0.96
CA TRP A 104 10.02 3.68 -2.20
C TRP A 104 10.37 5.17 -2.21
N SER A 105 10.08 5.88 -1.13
CA SER A 105 10.38 7.32 -0.98
C SER A 105 11.87 7.63 -1.16
N ALA A 106 12.76 6.78 -0.62
CA ALA A 106 14.20 6.95 -0.71
C ALA A 106 14.80 6.49 -2.06
N THR A 107 14.10 5.64 -2.82
CA THR A 107 14.65 5.03 -4.03
C THR A 107 14.14 5.67 -5.32
N LEU A 108 12.86 6.02 -5.39
CA LEU A 108 12.21 6.48 -6.62
C LEU A 108 12.79 7.83 -7.09
N THR A 109 13.30 7.87 -8.32
CA THR A 109 13.89 9.07 -8.92
C THR A 109 13.18 9.52 -10.20
N ASP A 110 12.58 8.59 -10.94
CA ASP A 110 11.88 8.89 -12.20
C ASP A 110 10.83 7.80 -12.52
N ILE A 111 9.97 8.02 -13.52
CA ILE A 111 9.06 7.03 -14.07
C ILE A 111 9.21 7.05 -15.60
N ASP A 112 9.47 5.89 -16.19
CA ASP A 112 9.79 5.77 -17.62
C ASP A 112 8.88 4.78 -18.36
N GLY A 113 9.08 4.68 -19.68
CA GLY A 113 8.30 3.88 -20.60
C GLY A 113 7.68 4.70 -21.72
N THR A 114 6.70 4.10 -22.39
CA THR A 114 5.90 4.78 -23.41
C THR A 114 4.96 5.80 -22.76
N GLU A 115 3.95 6.29 -23.49
CA GLU A 115 2.90 7.14 -22.94
C GLU A 115 2.19 6.52 -21.72
N ASP A 116 2.26 5.19 -21.58
CA ASP A 116 1.79 4.43 -20.44
C ASP A 116 2.43 4.85 -19.10
N LYS A 117 3.61 5.48 -19.10
CA LYS A 117 4.24 5.99 -17.86
C LYS A 117 3.35 7.00 -17.13
N CYS A 118 2.57 7.79 -17.86
CA CYS A 118 1.57 8.69 -17.30
C CYS A 118 0.46 7.91 -16.56
N LEU A 119 0.07 6.75 -17.08
CA LEU A 119 -0.87 5.84 -16.40
C LEU A 119 -0.23 5.20 -15.16
N ALA A 120 1.06 4.87 -15.20
CA ALA A 120 1.76 4.35 -14.04
C ALA A 120 1.75 5.36 -12.87
N ALA A 121 2.07 6.62 -13.16
CA ALA A 121 2.01 7.71 -12.18
C ALA A 121 0.60 7.84 -11.58
N GLY A 122 -0.45 7.83 -12.41
CA GLY A 122 -1.82 7.98 -11.96
C GLY A 122 -2.38 6.78 -11.19
N ILE A 123 -2.27 5.57 -11.74
CA ILE A 123 -2.95 4.35 -11.24
C ILE A 123 -2.20 3.71 -10.07
N TYR A 124 -0.89 3.86 -10.00
CA TYR A 124 -0.07 3.27 -8.93
C TYR A 124 0.36 4.32 -7.91
N GLY A 125 0.71 5.52 -8.38
CA GLY A 125 1.16 6.60 -7.52
C GLY A 125 0.14 6.96 -6.45
N TYR A 126 -1.16 6.98 -6.75
CA TYR A 126 -2.20 7.32 -5.76
C TYR A 126 -2.34 6.31 -4.62
N GLN A 127 -1.89 5.06 -4.81
CA GLN A 127 -2.04 3.99 -3.82
C GLN A 127 -1.08 4.19 -2.63
N PHE A 128 0.12 4.70 -2.87
CA PHE A 128 1.12 4.93 -1.83
C PHE A 128 0.65 5.97 -0.78
N PRO A 129 0.18 7.17 -1.17
CA PRO A 129 -0.40 8.13 -0.23
C PRO A 129 -1.57 7.56 0.57
N ASN A 130 -2.43 6.70 0.00
CA ASN A 130 -3.53 6.10 0.75
C ASN A 130 -3.04 5.24 1.92
N ALA A 131 -1.98 4.44 1.71
CA ALA A 131 -1.34 3.69 2.79
C ALA A 131 -0.66 4.64 3.79
N ALA A 132 0.08 5.64 3.30
CA ALA A 132 0.75 6.64 4.12
C ALA A 132 -0.24 7.39 5.04
N GLU A 133 -1.39 7.82 4.51
CA GLU A 133 -2.40 8.53 5.30
C GLU A 133 -2.91 7.72 6.48
N ILE A 134 -3.07 6.40 6.30
CA ILE A 134 -3.44 5.50 7.38
C ILE A 134 -2.27 5.37 8.36
N LEU A 135 -1.06 5.17 7.85
CA LEU A 135 0.15 4.95 8.64
C LEU A 135 0.55 6.18 9.46
N ARG A 136 0.20 7.41 9.08
CA ARG A 136 0.43 8.61 9.90
C ARG A 136 -0.24 8.58 11.28
N ALA A 137 -1.20 7.68 11.51
CA ALA A 137 -1.74 7.45 12.85
C ALA A 137 -0.80 6.59 13.73
N TYR A 138 0.24 5.99 13.15
CA TYR A 138 1.20 5.14 13.83
C TYR A 138 2.35 5.98 14.40
N PRO A 139 2.53 6.02 15.73
CA PRO A 139 3.56 6.86 16.35
C PRO A 139 5.00 6.52 15.96
N GLY A 140 5.25 5.30 15.46
CA GLY A 140 6.58 4.84 15.05
C GLY A 140 7.03 5.30 13.66
N TRP A 141 6.18 6.03 12.92
CA TRP A 141 6.48 6.53 11.58
C TRP A 141 6.34 8.06 11.53
N PRO A 142 7.40 8.80 11.18
CA PRO A 142 7.45 10.26 11.26
C PRO A 142 6.52 11.01 10.29
#